data_AF-A0A522PNJ5-F1
#
_entry.id   AF-A0A522PNJ5-F1
#
_cell.length_a   1.000
_cell.length_b   1.000
_cell.length_c   1.000
_cell.angle_alpha   90.00
_cell.angle_beta   90.00
_cell.angle_gamma   90.00
#
_symmetry.space_group_name_H-M   'P 1'
#
loop_
_entity.id
_entity.type
_entity.pdbx_description
1 polymer ?
#
loop_
_entity_poly.entity_id
_entity_poly.type
_entity_poly.pdbx_seq_one_letter_code
_entity_poly.pdbx_strand_id
1 'polypeptide(L)' 'MSDDDQFIHALALSFDPAWRRQPAETRLADVAALAEAEACAPADGVTSYSYSLVGLKPGADLLLWRLGPSLDA' A
#
# COMPACT_ATOMS: atom_id res chain seq x y z
N MET A 1 -18.17 -23.90 12.41
CA MET A 1 -17.78 -23.29 11.13
C MET A 1 -17.35 -21.89 11.47
N SER A 2 -16.12 -21.45 11.26
CA SER A 2 -14.97 -22.05 10.55
C SER A 2 -13.74 -21.22 10.94
N ASP A 3 -12.53 -21.71 10.68
CA ASP A 3 -11.41 -20.80 10.36
C ASP A 3 -11.94 -19.80 9.32
N ASP A 4 -12.00 -18.52 9.67
CA ASP A 4 -12.06 -17.46 8.65
C ASP A 4 -10.63 -17.36 8.12
N ASP A 5 -10.38 -17.99 6.98
CA ASP A 5 -9.11 -17.89 6.29
C ASP A 5 -8.87 -16.41 5.94
N GLN A 6 -8.01 -15.75 6.71
CA GLN A 6 -7.65 -14.36 6.48
C GLN A 6 -6.48 -14.29 5.50
N PHE A 7 -6.70 -13.64 4.36
CA PHE A 7 -5.70 -13.48 3.32
C PHE A 7 -4.78 -12.30 3.65
N ILE A 8 -3.48 -12.49 3.44
CA ILE A 8 -2.47 -11.48 3.69
C ILE A 8 -1.80 -11.09 2.37
N HIS A 9 -1.83 -9.80 2.05
CA HIS A 9 -0.98 -9.21 1.02
C HIS A 9 0.12 -8.37 1.68
N ALA A 10 1.38 -8.76 1.46
CA ALA A 10 2.55 -8.00 1.88
C ALA A 10 3.24 -7.42 0.64
N LEU A 11 2.90 -6.18 0.30
CA LEU A 11 3.39 -5.51 -0.90
C LEU A 11 4.57 -4.61 -0.54
N ALA A 12 5.79 -5.04 -0.86
CA ALA A 12 6.98 -4.22 -0.78
C ALA A 12 7.16 -3.43 -2.08
N LEU A 13 6.91 -2.13 -2.03
CA LEU A 13 6.89 -1.22 -3.18
C LEU A 13 8.12 -0.32 -3.16
N SER A 14 8.65 -0.01 -4.34
CA SER A 14 9.70 1.00 -4.53
C SER A 14 9.17 2.15 -5.37
N PHE A 15 9.59 3.38 -5.07
CA PHE A 15 9.29 4.50 -5.93
C PHE A 15 10.11 4.45 -7.21
N ASP A 16 9.46 4.69 -8.35
CA ASP A 16 10.14 4.88 -9.63
C ASP A 16 11.13 6.08 -9.52
N PRO A 17 12.42 5.91 -9.86
CA PRO A 17 13.36 7.02 -9.93
C PRO A 17 12.90 8.19 -10.81
N ALA A 18 12.15 7.95 -11.88
CA ALA A 18 11.55 8.99 -12.71
C ALA A 18 10.46 9.75 -11.97
N TRP A 19 9.60 9.07 -11.21
CA TRP A 19 8.58 9.69 -10.36
C TRP A 19 9.20 10.64 -9.33
N ARG A 20 10.32 10.24 -8.69
CA ARG A 20 11.03 11.09 -7.73
C ARG A 20 11.50 12.44 -8.31
N ARG A 21 11.72 12.51 -9.63
CA ARG A 21 12.16 13.73 -10.33
C ARG A 21 11.00 14.60 -10.82
N GLN A 22 9.76 14.17 -10.63
CA GLN A 22 8.58 14.96 -10.99
C GLN A 22 8.43 16.21 -10.10
N PRO A 23 7.71 17.23 -10.57
CA PRO A 23 7.35 18.39 -9.76
C PRO A 23 6.71 17.98 -8.43
N ALA A 24 6.93 18.79 -7.38
CA ALA A 24 6.41 18.49 -6.05
C ALA A 24 4.88 18.36 -6.04
N GLU A 25 4.18 19.21 -6.79
CA GLU A 25 2.73 19.17 -6.94
C GLU A 25 2.23 17.82 -7.47
N THR A 26 2.85 17.30 -8.55
CA THR A 26 2.52 15.98 -9.11
C THR A 26 2.73 14.88 -8.07
N ARG A 27 3.89 14.86 -7.40
CA ARG A 27 4.18 13.84 -6.38
C ARG A 27 3.18 13.89 -5.21
N LEU A 28 2.76 15.09 -4.79
CA LEU A 28 1.77 15.26 -3.72
C LEU A 28 0.39 14.78 -4.15
N ALA A 29 -0.02 15.08 -5.38
CA ALA A 29 -1.28 14.60 -5.94
C ALA A 29 -1.33 13.06 -6.02
N ASP A 30 -0.24 12.44 -6.47
CA ASP A 30 -0.14 10.97 -6.56
C ASP A 30 -0.23 10.30 -5.18
N VAL A 31 0.47 10.85 -4.18
CA VAL A 31 0.40 10.34 -2.79
C VAL A 31 -1.01 10.53 -2.21
N ALA A 32 -1.67 11.65 -2.50
CA ALA A 32 -3.04 11.88 -2.07
C ALA A 32 -4.01 10.86 -2.71
N ALA A 33 -3.86 10.57 -4.00
CA ALA A 33 -4.67 9.57 -4.69
C ALA A 33 -4.46 8.15 -4.13
N LEU A 34 -3.22 7.79 -3.78
CA LEU A 34 -2.93 6.52 -3.10
C LEU A 34 -3.61 6.47 -1.72
N ALA A 35 -3.53 7.55 -0.94
CA ALA A 35 -4.16 7.62 0.38
C ALA A 35 -5.69 7.53 0.30
N GLU A 36 -6.30 8.15 -0.70
CA GLU A 36 -7.74 8.05 -0.97
C GLU A 36 -8.14 6.62 -1.35
N ALA A 37 -7.38 5.96 -2.22
CA ALA A 37 -7.63 4.56 -2.58
C ALA A 37 -7.54 3.62 -1.36
N GLU A 38 -6.51 3.79 -0.51
CA GLU A 38 -6.38 2.99 0.73
C GLU A 38 -7.49 3.29 1.75
N ALA A 39 -8.03 4.52 1.77
CA ALA A 39 -9.17 4.88 2.60
C ALA A 39 -10.47 4.19 2.16
N CYS A 40 -10.57 3.73 0.90
CA CYS A 40 -11.70 2.96 0.41
C CYS A 40 -11.61 1.45 0.76
N ALA A 41 -10.41 0.92 1.02
CA ALA A 41 -10.18 -0.51 1.27
C ALA A 41 -11.07 -1.14 2.38
N PRO A 42 -11.44 -0.44 3.47
CA PRO A 42 -12.35 -1.00 4.47
C PRO A 42 -13.76 -1.33 3.95
N ALA A 43 -14.21 -0.69 2.86
CA ALA A 43 -15.50 -1.00 2.24
C ALA A 43 -15.55 -2.42 1.69
N ASP A 44 -14.39 -2.97 1.31
CA ASP A 44 -14.20 -4.34 0.83
C ASP A 44 -13.79 -5.31 1.95
N GLY A 45 -13.86 -4.86 3.21
CA GLY A 45 -13.42 -5.63 4.38
C GLY A 45 -11.90 -5.76 4.50
N VAL A 46 -11.13 -4.94 3.77
CA VAL A 46 -9.66 -4.96 3.82
C VAL A 46 -9.14 -3.96 4.85
N THR A 47 -8.33 -4.44 5.79
CA THR A 47 -7.53 -3.60 6.68
C THR A 47 -6.13 -3.44 6.10
N SER A 48 -5.63 -2.20 6.02
CA SER A 48 -4.31 -1.89 5.46
C SER A 48 -3.44 -1.13 6.45
N TYR A 49 -2.17 -1.53 6.54
CA TYR A 49 -1.13 -0.84 7.30
C TYR A 49 0.00 -0.41 6.37
N SER A 50 0.38 0.85 6.45
CA SER A 50 1.48 1.42 5.66
C SER A 50 2.72 1.65 6.52
N TYR A 51 3.87 1.14 6.08
CA TYR A 51 5.16 1.34 6.74
C TYR A 51 6.21 1.88 5.78
N SER A 52 6.96 2.90 6.19
CA SER A 52 8.15 3.33 5.47
C SER A 52 9.27 2.28 5.65
N LEU A 53 9.89 1.88 4.54
CA LEU A 53 11.08 1.03 4.51
C LEU A 53 12.33 1.76 4.03
N VAL A 54 12.22 3.07 3.77
CA VAL A 54 13.34 3.92 3.34
C VAL A 54 14.49 3.82 4.35
N GLY A 55 15.66 3.41 3.86
CA GLY A 55 16.86 3.23 4.68
C GLY A 55 16.89 1.93 5.50
N LEU A 56 15.82 1.13 5.50
CA LEU A 56 15.74 -0.16 6.21
C LEU A 56 15.95 -1.35 5.27
N LYS A 57 15.42 -1.29 4.05
CA LYS A 57 15.52 -2.37 3.06
C LYS A 57 15.87 -1.84 1.66
N PRO A 58 16.98 -2.29 1.04
CA PRO A 58 17.28 -1.96 -0.35
C PRO A 58 16.18 -2.44 -1.29
N GLY A 59 15.77 -1.57 -2.21
CA GLY A 59 14.77 -1.88 -3.24
C GLY A 59 13.31 -1.90 -2.73
N ALA A 60 13.04 -1.46 -1.50
CA ALA A 60 11.69 -1.27 -1.00
C ALA A 60 11.62 0.03 -0.19
N ASP A 61 10.69 0.90 -0.55
CA ASP A 61 10.47 2.20 0.08
C ASP A 61 9.20 2.21 0.95
N LEU A 62 8.17 1.43 0.59
CA LEU A 62 6.88 1.34 1.27
C LEU A 62 6.46 -0.13 1.40
N LEU A 63 5.98 -0.53 2.58
CA LEU A 63 5.26 -1.77 2.76
C LEU A 63 3.78 -1.46 2.97
N LEU A 64 2.92 -2.03 2.12
CA LEU A 64 1.48 -2.15 2.39
C LEU A 64 1.21 -3.56 2.90
N TRP A 65 0.84 -3.66 4.17
CA TRP A 65 0.42 -4.91 4.80
C TRP A 65 -1.10 -4.92 4.89
N ARG A 66 -1.74 -5.71 4.03
CA ARG A 66 -3.20 -5.78 3.89
C ARG A 66 -3.72 -7.13 4.37
N LEU A 67 -4.86 -7.11 5.05
CA LEU A 67 -5.57 -8.28 5.54
C LEU A 67 -7.00 -8.23 5.03
N GLY A 68 -7.47 -9.29 4.38
CA GLY A 68 -8.78 -9.32 3.73
C GLY A 68 -9.45 -10.68 3.75
N PRO A 69 -10.74 -10.75 3.37
CA PRO A 69 -11.54 -11.97 3.41
C PRO A 69 -11.27 -12.90 2.20
N SER A 70 -10.55 -12.43 1.18
CA SER A 70 -10.20 -13.20 0.00
C SER A 70 -8.91 -12.67 -0.64
N LEU A 71 -8.33 -13.43 -1.58
CA LEU A 71 -7.15 -13.02 -2.33
C LEU A 71 -7.44 -11.84 -3.30
N ASP A 72 -8.68 -11.70 -3.77
CA ASP A 72 -9.05 -10.71 -4.79
C ASP A 72 -9.70 -9.44 -4.20
N ALA A 73 -9.84 -9.38 -2.87
CA ALA A 73 -10.40 -8.24 -2.14
C ALA A 73 -9.40 -7.06 -2.01
#